data_AF-A0A2R5L3E6-F1
#
_entry.id   AF-A0A2R5L3E6-F1
#
_cell.length_a   1.000
_cell.length_b   1.000
_cell.length_c   1.000
_cell.angle_alpha   90.00
_cell.angle_beta   90.00
_cell.angle_gamma   90.00
#
_symmetry.space_group_name_H-M   'P 1'
#
loop_
_entity.id
_entity.type
_entity.pdbx_description
1 polymer ?
#
loop_
_entity_poly.entity_id
_entity_poly.type
_entity_poly.pdbx_seq_one_letter_code
_entity_poly.pdbx_strand_id
1 'polypeptide(L)'
;NEGIIHESKPFFSVQFHPEACGGPTDTAFLFDKFLTSVNGEPSVITTVAIPKKPICKKVLLLGSGGLSIGQAGEFDYSGSQAIKALKEENIDVVLVNPNIATVQTSSDMASKTYFEPITVEFVEKIIERERP
;
A
#
# COMPACT_ATOMS: atom_id res chain seq x y z
N ASN A 1 13.61 8.44 20.57
CA ASN A 1 12.74 9.64 20.54
C ASN A 1 13.28 10.50 19.41
N GLU A 2 12.45 10.85 18.42
CA GLU A 2 12.89 11.53 17.17
C GLU A 2 12.73 13.06 17.21
N GLY A 3 12.10 13.61 18.25
CA GLY A 3 11.92 15.04 18.42
C GLY A 3 11.04 15.39 19.61
N ILE A 4 11.12 16.64 20.06
CA ILE A 4 10.30 17.18 21.15
C ILE A 4 9.74 18.55 20.77
N ILE A 5 8.57 18.89 21.31
CA ILE A 5 7.93 20.20 21.17
C ILE A 5 7.44 20.68 22.53
N HIS A 6 7.59 21.96 22.82
CA HIS A 6 7.04 22.57 24.03
C HIS A 6 5.54 22.85 23.84
N GLU A 7 4.72 22.59 24.86
CA GLU A 7 3.25 22.67 24.74
C GLU A 7 2.72 24.06 24.38
N SER A 8 3.33 25.12 24.93
CA SER A 8 2.88 26.50 24.73
C SER A 8 3.88 27.44 24.07
N LYS A 9 5.17 27.08 23.99
CA LYS A 9 6.24 27.93 23.48
C LYS A 9 6.71 27.43 22.12
N PRO A 10 7.26 28.29 21.26
CA PRO A 10 7.78 27.92 19.94
C PRO A 10 9.11 27.15 19.99
N PHE A 11 9.26 26.22 20.93
CA PHE A 11 10.47 25.43 21.07
C PHE A 11 10.21 24.03 20.54
N PHE A 12 11.03 23.60 19.59
CA PHE A 12 11.02 22.23 19.11
C PHE A 12 12.44 21.80 18.75
N SER A 13 12.69 20.50 18.74
CA SER A 13 13.92 19.90 18.23
C SER A 13 13.63 18.60 17.51
N VAL A 14 14.56 18.20 16.65
CA VAL A 14 14.57 16.92 15.94
C VAL A 14 15.91 16.24 16.17
N GLN A 15 15.91 14.91 16.18
CA GLN A 15 17.14 14.12 16.33
C GLN A 15 17.83 13.84 14.98
N PHE A 16 17.08 13.95 13.89
CA PHE A 16 17.54 13.73 12.52
C PHE A 16 17.98 15.03 11.83
N HIS A 17 18.51 14.89 10.61
CA HIS A 17 19.09 15.97 9.80
C HIS A 17 18.11 16.43 8.70
N PRO A 18 17.30 17.48 8.93
CA PRO A 18 16.32 17.94 7.94
C PRO A 18 16.94 18.60 6.70
N GLU A 19 18.21 18.99 6.76
CA GLU A 19 19.00 19.46 5.62
C GLU A 19 19.30 18.35 4.61
N ALA A 20 19.12 17.09 5.04
CA ALA A 20 19.27 15.86 4.27
C ALA A 20 20.69 15.57 3.73
N CYS A 21 21.39 16.51 3.10
CA CYS A 21 22.80 16.44 2.64
C CYS A 21 23.32 15.01 2.31
N GLY A 22 22.62 14.30 1.43
CA GLY A 22 22.86 12.89 1.09
C GLY A 22 21.67 11.95 1.42
N GLY A 23 20.67 12.43 2.14
CA GLY A 23 19.40 11.78 2.48
C GLY A 23 18.17 12.40 1.79
N PRO A 24 16.96 11.96 2.15
CA PRO A 24 15.71 12.46 1.55
C PRO A 24 15.33 13.85 2.03
N THR A 25 14.74 14.67 1.15
CA THR A 25 14.34 16.06 1.42
C THR A 25 12.96 16.21 2.07
N ASP A 26 12.38 15.10 2.55
CA ASP A 26 10.98 15.02 3.01
C ASP A 26 10.68 15.86 4.25
N THR A 27 11.71 16.36 4.94
CA THR A 27 11.59 17.10 6.20
C THR A 27 12.06 18.56 6.11
N ALA A 28 12.34 19.07 4.90
CA ALA A 28 12.77 20.45 4.69
C ALA A 28 11.73 21.50 5.17
N PHE A 29 10.45 21.14 5.22
CA PHE A 29 9.36 21.98 5.73
C PHE A 29 9.57 22.45 7.18
N LEU A 30 10.45 21.79 7.94
CA LEU A 30 10.81 22.19 9.30
C LEU A 30 11.55 23.54 9.33
N PHE A 31 12.30 23.89 8.28
CA PHE A 31 12.94 25.20 8.17
C PHE A 31 11.90 26.31 7.96
N ASP A 32 10.91 26.09 7.09
CA ASP A 32 9.81 27.05 6.90
C ASP A 32 9.02 27.25 8.19
N LYS A 33 8.77 26.17 8.92
CA LYS A 33 8.12 26.22 10.25
C LYS A 33 8.94 27.04 11.25
N PHE A 34 10.26 26.86 11.27
CA PHE A 34 11.16 27.65 12.11
C PHE A 34 11.09 29.14 11.75
N LEU A 35 11.19 29.49 10.46
CA LEU A 35 11.12 30.88 9.99
C LEU A 35 9.78 31.54 10.34
N THR A 36 8.67 30.83 10.12
CA THR A 36 7.31 31.25 10.51
C THR A 36 7.25 31.60 12.00
N SER A 37 7.83 30.73 12.83
CA SER A 37 7.87 30.92 14.27
C SER A 37 8.73 32.11 14.72
N VAL A 38 9.85 32.38 14.04
CA VAL A 38 10.71 33.55 14.33
C VAL A 38 9.98 34.84 13.98
N ASN A 39 9.15 34.83 12.93
CA ASN A 39 8.34 35.97 12.51
C ASN A 39 7.12 36.25 13.43
N GLY A 40 6.93 35.45 14.49
CA GLY A 40 5.82 35.61 15.43
C GLY A 40 4.47 35.10 14.91
N GLU A 41 4.47 34.40 13.77
CA GLU A 41 3.28 33.78 13.22
C GLU A 41 2.98 32.46 13.94
N PRO A 42 1.70 32.16 14.23
CA PRO A 42 1.34 30.91 14.89
C PRO A 42 1.67 29.71 13.98
N SER A 43 2.67 28.92 14.39
CA SER A 43 2.95 27.62 13.78
C SER A 43 1.80 26.65 14.08
N VAL A 44 0.95 26.41 13.08
CA VAL A 44 -0.13 25.42 13.19
C VAL A 44 0.48 24.02 13.32
N ILE A 45 0.11 23.29 14.36
CA ILE A 45 0.40 21.86 14.46
C ILE A 45 -0.49 21.18 13.42
N THR A 46 0.08 20.85 12.25
CA THR A 46 -0.64 20.08 11.23
C THR A 46 -0.79 18.64 11.71
N THR A 47 -1.85 18.34 12.44
CA THR A 47 -2.29 16.95 12.59
C THR A 47 -2.83 16.50 11.24
N VAL A 48 -2.07 15.66 10.54
CA VAL A 48 -2.54 15.01 9.32
C VAL A 48 -3.65 14.03 9.72
N ALA A 49 -4.80 14.13 9.05
CA ALA A 49 -5.86 13.15 9.22
C ALA A 49 -5.38 11.79 8.69
N ILE A 50 -5.28 10.80 9.57
CA ILE A 50 -4.98 9.42 9.15
C ILE A 50 -6.24 8.89 8.46
N PRO A 51 -6.18 8.49 7.17
CA PRO A 51 -7.33 7.90 6.51
C PRO A 51 -7.74 6.63 7.27
N LYS A 52 -9.04 6.46 7.51
CA LYS A 52 -9.55 5.24 8.13
C LYS A 52 -9.25 4.06 7.21
N LYS A 53 -8.68 2.98 7.77
CA LYS A 53 -8.49 1.72 7.04
C LYS A 53 -9.85 1.24 6.50
N PRO A 54 -9.97 0.95 5.20
CA PRO A 54 -11.21 0.42 4.65
C PRO A 54 -11.50 -0.96 5.23
N ILE A 55 -12.77 -1.22 5.56
CA ILE A 55 -13.21 -2.54 6.01
C ILE A 55 -13.46 -3.39 4.76
N CYS A 56 -12.59 -4.35 4.52
CA CYS A 56 -12.68 -5.29 3.41
C CYS A 56 -12.58 -6.71 3.97
N LYS A 57 -13.49 -7.60 3.55
CA LYS A 57 -13.50 -9.00 3.98
C LYS A 57 -13.06 -9.96 2.89
N LYS A 58 -13.23 -9.57 1.63
CA LYS A 58 -12.89 -10.37 0.46
C LYS A 58 -12.28 -9.46 -0.61
N VAL A 59 -11.26 -9.96 -1.30
CA VAL A 59 -10.62 -9.27 -2.42
C VAL A 59 -10.57 -10.21 -3.61
N LEU A 60 -10.96 -9.71 -4.78
CA LEU A 60 -10.68 -10.34 -6.06
C LEU A 60 -9.33 -9.84 -6.58
N LEU A 61 -8.36 -10.75 -6.70
CA LEU A 61 -7.04 -10.46 -7.24
C LEU A 61 -6.94 -10.98 -8.67
N LEU A 62 -6.59 -10.10 -9.59
CA LEU A 62 -6.31 -10.46 -10.98
C LEU A 62 -4.82 -10.79 -11.13
N GLY A 63 -4.52 -11.99 -11.61
CA GLY A 63 -3.17 -12.46 -11.86
C GLY A 63 -2.54 -11.85 -13.11
N SER A 64 -1.43 -12.44 -13.55
CA SER A 64 -0.64 -11.99 -14.70
C SER A 64 -1.31 -12.25 -16.06
N GLY A 65 -2.25 -13.20 -16.13
CA GLY A 65 -2.89 -13.61 -17.38
C GLY A 65 -2.04 -14.62 -18.16
N GLY A 66 -2.22 -14.67 -19.49
CA GLY A 66 -1.33 -15.44 -20.36
C GLY A 66 0.04 -14.77 -20.47
N LEU A 67 1.10 -15.57 -20.53
CA LEU A 67 2.47 -15.06 -20.66
C LEU A 67 2.63 -14.29 -21.98
N SER A 68 2.74 -12.96 -21.89
CA SER A 68 3.14 -12.10 -23.00
C SER A 68 4.66 -11.92 -22.98
N ILE A 69 5.30 -11.77 -24.15
CA ILE A 69 6.74 -11.49 -24.22
C ILE A 69 7.00 -10.16 -23.48
N GLY A 70 7.82 -10.23 -22.42
CA GLY A 70 8.11 -9.08 -21.54
C GLY A 70 7.25 -8.99 -20.27
N GLN A 71 6.21 -9.81 -20.11
CA GLN A 71 5.46 -10.00 -18.86
C GLN A 71 5.80 -11.35 -18.24
N ALA A 72 7.08 -11.55 -17.90
CA ALA A 72 7.51 -12.76 -17.19
C ALA A 72 7.07 -12.73 -15.70
N GLY A 73 7.40 -13.79 -14.96
CA GLY A 73 6.89 -14.14 -13.60
C GLY A 73 7.02 -13.11 -12.46
N GLU A 74 7.42 -11.87 -12.73
CA GLU A 74 7.38 -10.76 -11.76
C GLU A 74 5.95 -10.50 -11.24
N PHE A 75 4.94 -10.62 -12.12
CA PHE A 75 3.54 -10.44 -11.74
C PHE A 75 3.01 -11.58 -10.85
N ASP A 76 3.48 -12.81 -11.08
CA ASP A 76 3.12 -13.94 -10.23
C ASP A 76 3.73 -13.81 -8.83
N TYR A 77 4.96 -13.31 -8.74
CA TYR A 77 5.60 -13.01 -7.46
C TYR A 77 4.90 -11.87 -6.73
N SER A 78 4.67 -10.73 -7.40
CA SER A 78 3.99 -9.57 -6.84
C SER A 78 2.58 -9.93 -6.35
N GLY A 79 1.84 -10.70 -7.15
CA GLY A 79 0.51 -11.19 -6.77
C GLY A 79 0.56 -12.15 -5.57
N SER A 80 1.59 -12.98 -5.46
CA SER A 80 1.80 -13.86 -4.30
C SER A 80 2.05 -13.06 -3.01
N GLN A 81 2.81 -11.96 -3.07
CA GLN A 81 2.99 -11.06 -1.93
C GLN A 81 1.68 -10.35 -1.54
N ALA A 82 0.87 -9.95 -2.52
CA ALA A 82 -0.45 -9.37 -2.26
C ALA A 82 -1.37 -10.37 -1.53
N ILE A 83 -1.41 -11.63 -1.98
CA ILE A 83 -2.17 -12.69 -1.30
C ILE A 83 -1.69 -12.85 0.16
N LYS A 84 -0.37 -12.89 0.37
CA LYS A 84 0.20 -13.02 1.72
C LYS A 84 -0.23 -11.88 2.65
N ALA A 85 -0.08 -10.63 2.20
CA ALA A 85 -0.45 -9.45 2.98
C ALA A 85 -1.96 -9.42 3.32
N LEU A 86 -2.81 -9.81 2.37
CA LEU A 86 -4.26 -9.89 2.60
C LEU A 86 -4.63 -10.99 3.61
N LYS A 87 -3.97 -12.15 3.56
CA LYS A 87 -4.20 -13.25 4.52
C LYS A 87 -3.74 -12.90 5.94
N GLU A 88 -2.62 -12.19 6.09
CA GLU A 88 -2.16 -11.68 7.38
C GLU A 88 -3.18 -10.73 8.04
N GLU A 89 -4.00 -10.08 7.21
CA GLU A 89 -5.09 -9.20 7.62
C GLU A 89 -6.46 -9.90 7.73
N ASN A 90 -6.50 -11.23 7.64
CA ASN A 90 -7.72 -12.06 7.65
C ASN A 90 -8.73 -11.69 6.54
N ILE A 91 -8.23 -11.33 5.35
CA ILE A 91 -9.04 -11.02 4.17
C ILE A 91 -9.04 -12.24 3.25
N ASP A 92 -10.23 -12.68 2.84
CA ASP A 92 -10.40 -13.76 1.88
C ASP A 92 -9.93 -13.32 0.49
N VAL A 93 -9.12 -14.14 -0.17
CA VAL A 93 -8.63 -13.82 -1.52
C VAL A 93 -9.19 -14.78 -2.55
N VAL A 94 -9.84 -14.23 -3.57
CA VAL A 94 -10.21 -14.92 -4.79
C VAL A 94 -9.22 -14.53 -5.88
N LEU A 95 -8.44 -15.48 -6.39
CA LEU A 95 -7.48 -15.26 -7.47
C LEU A 95 -8.11 -15.63 -8.82
N VAL A 96 -7.90 -14.81 -9.85
CA VAL A 96 -8.16 -15.17 -11.25
C VAL A 96 -6.83 -15.17 -12.01
N ASN A 97 -6.35 -16.35 -12.39
CA ASN A 97 -5.13 -16.47 -13.19
C ASN A 97 -5.21 -17.71 -14.11
N PRO A 98 -5.21 -17.54 -15.45
CA PRO A 98 -5.28 -18.66 -16.39
C PRO A 98 -3.95 -19.44 -16.48
N ASN A 99 -2.83 -18.88 -16.00
CA ASN A 99 -1.54 -19.57 -16.00
C ASN A 99 -1.50 -20.62 -14.89
N ILE A 100 -1.66 -21.90 -15.25
CA ILE A 100 -1.60 -23.03 -14.30
C ILE A 100 -0.18 -23.35 -13.81
N ALA A 101 0.86 -22.84 -14.49
CA ALA A 101 2.25 -23.21 -14.27
C ALA A 101 2.98 -22.20 -13.38
N THR A 102 2.34 -21.78 -12.29
CA THR A 102 2.91 -20.81 -11.34
C THR A 102 2.61 -21.16 -9.88
N VAL A 103 3.50 -20.74 -8.99
CA VAL A 103 3.32 -20.88 -7.53
C VAL A 103 2.12 -20.08 -7.06
N GLN A 104 1.80 -18.96 -7.72
CA GLN A 104 0.66 -18.11 -7.34
C GLN A 104 -0.68 -18.88 -7.31
N THR A 105 -0.82 -19.90 -8.18
CA THR A 105 -2.03 -20.70 -8.32
C THR A 105 -2.01 -22.01 -7.52
N SER A 106 -1.04 -22.22 -6.62
CA SER A 106 -1.04 -23.39 -5.74
C SER A 106 -2.24 -23.36 -4.79
N SER A 107 -2.69 -24.53 -4.36
CA SER A 107 -3.94 -24.71 -3.59
C SER A 107 -3.95 -24.03 -2.22
N ASP A 108 -2.78 -23.69 -1.69
CA ASP A 108 -2.56 -23.08 -0.38
C ASP A 108 -2.41 -21.55 -0.44
N MET A 109 -2.28 -20.97 -1.63
CA MET A 109 -2.06 -19.53 -1.80
C MET A 109 -3.34 -18.73 -1.53
N ALA A 110 -4.33 -18.77 -2.44
CA ALA A 110 -5.58 -18.03 -2.30
C ALA A 110 -6.70 -18.87 -1.65
N SER A 111 -7.73 -18.23 -1.10
CA SER A 111 -8.92 -18.94 -0.59
C SER A 111 -9.64 -19.68 -1.72
N LYS A 112 -9.61 -19.11 -2.93
CA LYS A 112 -10.15 -19.72 -4.16
C LYS A 112 -9.41 -19.24 -5.39
N THR A 113 -9.20 -20.12 -6.35
CA THR A 113 -8.52 -19.80 -7.63
C THR A 113 -9.41 -20.15 -8.80
N TYR A 114 -9.55 -19.21 -9.73
CA TYR A 114 -10.22 -19.37 -11.02
C TYR A 114 -9.18 -19.38 -12.14
N PHE A 115 -9.17 -20.46 -12.91
CA PHE A 115 -8.29 -20.62 -14.09
C PHE A 115 -8.99 -20.10 -15.35
N GLU A 116 -9.52 -18.88 -15.27
CA GLU A 116 -10.28 -18.25 -16.35
C GLU A 116 -9.46 -17.12 -17.00
N PRO A 117 -9.70 -16.81 -18.28
CA PRO A 117 -9.08 -15.66 -18.93
C PRO A 117 -9.39 -14.35 -18.21
N ILE A 118 -8.40 -13.48 -18.06
CA ILE A 118 -8.59 -12.14 -17.48
C ILE A 118 -9.21 -11.22 -18.54
N THR A 119 -10.49 -11.42 -18.78
CA THR A 119 -11.33 -10.63 -19.69
C THR A 119 -12.57 -10.15 -18.95
N VAL A 120 -13.16 -9.05 -19.41
CA VAL A 120 -14.34 -8.43 -18.76
C VAL A 120 -15.45 -9.45 -18.54
N GLU A 121 -15.78 -10.23 -19.56
CA GLU A 121 -16.87 -11.20 -19.52
C GLU A 121 -16.71 -12.26 -18.39
N PHE A 122 -15.50 -12.77 -18.20
CA PHE A 122 -15.23 -13.78 -17.17
C PHE A 122 -15.10 -13.16 -15.78
N VAL A 123 -14.43 -12.01 -15.68
CA VAL A 123 -14.25 -11.31 -14.41
C VAL A 123 -15.59 -10.82 -13.85
N GLU A 124 -16.50 -10.31 -14.68
CA GLU A 124 -17.84 -9.90 -14.26
C GLU A 124 -18.63 -11.08 -13.65
N LYS A 125 -18.64 -12.24 -14.30
CA LYS A 125 -19.29 -13.46 -13.77
C LYS A 125 -18.71 -13.89 -12.41
N ILE A 126 -17.40 -13.72 -12.22
CA ILE A 126 -16.74 -14.04 -10.95
C ILE A 126 -17.13 -13.01 -9.88
N ILE A 127 -17.18 -11.71 -10.20
CA ILE A 127 -17.63 -10.66 -9.28
C ILE A 127 -19.07 -10.92 -8.84
N GLU A 128 -19.97 -11.23 -9.77
CA GLU A 128 -21.37 -11.56 -9.47
C GLU A 128 -21.51 -12.73 -8.49
N ARG A 129 -20.66 -13.76 -8.67
CA ARG A 129 -20.67 -14.98 -7.87
C ARG A 129 -20.01 -14.80 -6.49
N GLU A 130 -18.85 -14.15 -6.46
CA GLU A 130 -18.02 -14.08 -5.25
C GLU A 130 -18.34 -12.88 -4.37
N ARG A 131 -18.92 -11.81 -4.96
CA ARG A 131 -19.21 -10.53 -4.30
C ARG A 131 -18.03 -10.07 -3.44
N PRO A 132 -16.84 -9.90 -4.06
CA PRO A 132 -15.65 -9.42 -3.38
C PRO A 132 -15.85 -8.03 -2.79
#